data_AF-A0A2A4R4L8-F1
#
_entry.id   AF-A0A2A4R4L8-F1
#
_cell.length_a   1.000
_cell.length_b   1.000
_cell.length_c   1.000
_cell.angle_alpha   90.00
_cell.angle_beta   90.00
_cell.angle_gamma   90.00
#
_symmetry.space_group_name_H-M   'P 1'
#
loop_
_entity.id
_entity.type
_entity.pdbx_description
1 polymer ?
#
loop_
_entity_poly.entity_id
_entity_poly.type
_entity_poly.pdbx_seq_one_letter_code
_entity_poly.pdbx_strand_id
1 'polypeptide(L)' 'MEIIYSATPVDNAGDRKTIDPKDFYEPVKGVSCVYYDGDNLKLKFGYETRGIPVKPISKLPKAKTSKKGD' A
#
# COMPACT_ATOMS: atom_id res chain seq x y z
N MET A 1 -0.15 4.38 9.29
CA MET A 1 -1.16 3.66 8.47
C MET A 1 -0.48 3.08 7.24
N GLU A 2 -0.78 1.84 6.87
CA GLU A 2 -0.24 1.22 5.64
C GLU A 2 -1.28 1.28 4.52
N ILE A 3 -0.83 1.60 3.30
CA ILE A 3 -1.69 1.64 2.11
C ILE A 3 -1.13 0.72 1.06
N ILE A 4 -2.02 0.02 0.36
CA ILE A 4 -1.71 -0.82 -0.77
C ILE A 4 -2.26 -0.14 -2.01
N TYR A 5 -1.42 0.11 -3.01
CA TYR A 5 -1.86 0.50 -4.33
C TYR A 5 -1.72 -0.67 -5.28
N SER A 6 -2.83 -1.14 -5.80
CA SER A 6 -2.85 -2.27 -6.73
C SER A 6 -4.03 -2.16 -7.67
N ALA A 7 -3.80 -2.40 -8.96
CA ALA A 7 -4.87 -2.50 -9.96
C ALA A 7 -5.60 -3.85 -9.87
N THR A 8 -4.96 -4.83 -9.26
CA THR A 8 -5.52 -6.16 -9.03
C THR A 8 -5.89 -6.34 -7.55
N PRO A 9 -6.93 -7.14 -7.24
CA PRO A 9 -7.26 -7.46 -5.85
C PRO A 9 -6.06 -8.13 -5.15
N VAL A 10 -5.79 -7.71 -3.92
CA VAL A 10 -4.66 -8.21 -3.11
C VAL A 10 -5.20 -9.09 -1.99
N ASP A 11 -5.11 -10.41 -2.14
CA ASP A 11 -5.59 -11.39 -1.14
C ASP A 11 -5.02 -11.19 0.27
N ASN A 12 -3.79 -10.68 0.38
CA ASN A 12 -3.09 -10.47 1.65
C ASN A 12 -3.19 -9.03 2.18
N ALA A 13 -4.18 -8.25 1.73
CA ALA A 13 -4.36 -6.89 2.20
C ALA A 13 -4.67 -6.82 3.71
N GLY A 14 -5.48 -7.74 4.23
CA GLY A 14 -5.98 -7.68 5.61
C GLY A 14 -6.81 -6.41 5.82
N ASP A 15 -6.62 -5.74 6.97
CA ASP A 15 -7.27 -4.46 7.29
C ASP A 15 -6.62 -3.23 6.62
N ARG A 16 -5.65 -3.42 5.71
CA ARG A 16 -4.95 -2.32 5.05
C ARG A 16 -5.83 -1.71 3.96
N LYS A 17 -5.67 -0.40 3.75
CA LYS A 17 -6.42 0.32 2.73
C LYS A 17 -5.85 0.01 1.34
N THR A 18 -6.64 -0.64 0.49
CA THR A 18 -6.30 -0.86 -0.93
C THR A 18 -6.91 0.24 -1.78
N ILE A 19 -6.13 0.82 -2.69
CA ILE A 19 -6.52 1.91 -3.59
C ILE A 19 -6.04 1.56 -4.99
N ASP A 20 -6.83 1.84 -6.02
CA ASP A 20 -6.34 1.68 -7.40
C ASP A 20 -5.27 2.75 -7.68
N PRO A 21 -4.11 2.40 -8.26
CA PRO A 21 -3.09 3.38 -8.60
C PRO A 21 -3.55 4.44 -9.61
N LYS A 22 -4.62 4.19 -10.37
CA LYS A 22 -5.25 5.19 -11.25
C LYS A 22 -5.97 6.30 -10.47
N ASP A 23 -6.46 5.99 -9.28
CA ASP A 23 -7.09 6.95 -8.35
C ASP A 23 -6.05 7.68 -7.48
N PHE A 24 -4.76 7.54 -7.77
CA PHE A 24 -3.72 8.30 -7.09
C PHE A 24 -3.71 9.76 -7.57
N TYR A 25 -4.27 10.65 -6.76
CA TYR A 25 -4.18 12.10 -6.94
C TYR A 25 -3.06 12.71 -6.08
N GLU A 26 -3.04 12.38 -4.79
CA GLU A 26 -2.06 12.90 -3.84
C GLU A 26 -1.68 11.87 -2.75
N PRO A 27 -0.51 12.04 -2.09
CA PRO A 27 -0.09 11.17 -1.01
C PRO A 27 -0.98 11.33 0.23
N VAL A 28 -1.59 10.24 0.67
CA VAL A 28 -2.48 10.22 1.83
C VAL A 28 -1.69 10.64 3.09
N LYS A 29 -2.25 11.54 3.90
CA LYS A 29 -1.64 12.00 5.15
C LYS A 29 -1.68 10.88 6.21
N GLY A 30 -0.62 10.78 7.03
CA GLY A 30 -0.51 9.77 8.09
C GLY A 30 -0.09 8.36 7.61
N VAL A 31 0.32 8.25 6.35
CA VAL A 31 0.87 7.01 5.80
C VAL A 31 2.29 6.80 6.30
N SER A 32 2.55 5.61 6.82
CA SER A 32 3.86 5.18 7.32
C SER A 32 4.61 4.30 6.32
N CYS A 33 3.90 3.58 5.44
CA CYS A 33 4.49 2.78 4.39
C CYS A 33 3.46 2.54 3.28
N VAL A 34 3.93 2.47 2.03
CA VAL A 34 3.11 2.16 0.87
C VAL A 34 3.61 0.86 0.24
N TYR A 35 2.68 -0.04 -0.08
CA TYR A 35 2.94 -1.22 -0.90
C TYR A 35 2.33 -1.00 -2.27
N TYR A 36 3.09 -1.23 -3.34
CA TYR A 36 2.66 -0.87 -4.68
C TYR A 36 2.98 -1.98 -5.70
N ASP A 37 2.00 -2.32 -6.55
CA ASP A 37 2.11 -3.33 -7.61
C ASP A 37 2.06 -2.65 -8.99
N GLY A 38 3.22 -2.19 -9.48
CA GLY A 38 3.35 -1.66 -10.84
C GLY A 38 4.41 -0.57 -10.98
N ASP A 39 4.24 0.26 -12.03
CA ASP A 39 5.21 1.28 -12.45
C ASP A 39 4.60 2.69 -12.53
N ASN A 40 3.96 3.15 -11.44
CA ASN A 40 3.39 4.49 -11.36
C ASN A 40 4.41 5.42 -10.68
N LEU A 41 5.19 6.10 -11.52
CA LEU A 41 6.24 7.02 -11.08
C LEU A 41 5.69 8.17 -10.22
N LYS A 42 4.48 8.67 -10.48
CA LYS A 42 3.88 9.78 -9.73
C LYS A 42 3.65 9.40 -8.28
N LEU A 43 3.11 8.21 -8.04
CA LEU A 43 2.90 7.67 -6.71
C LEU A 43 4.22 7.49 -5.99
N LYS A 44 5.17 6.82 -6.64
CA LYS A 44 6.48 6.54 -6.06
C LYS A 44 7.17 7.84 -5.63
N PHE A 45 7.29 8.81 -6.53
CA PHE A 45 7.86 10.13 -6.22
C PHE A 45 7.05 10.89 -5.16
N GLY A 46 5.72 10.86 -5.21
CA GLY A 46 4.86 11.58 -4.27
C GLY A 46 5.04 11.12 -2.81
N TYR A 47 5.27 9.83 -2.60
CA TYR A 47 5.54 9.28 -1.27
C TYR A 47 7.01 9.40 -0.88
N GLU A 48 7.96 9.14 -1.80
CA GLU A 48 9.40 9.23 -1.52
C GLU A 48 9.84 10.67 -1.17
N THR A 49 9.30 11.69 -1.85
CA THR A 49 9.57 13.11 -1.54
C THR A 49 9.12 13.53 -0.14
N ARG A 50 8.23 12.75 0.49
CA ARG A 50 7.76 12.94 1.86
C ARG A 50 8.50 12.06 2.86
N GLY A 51 9.51 11.30 2.43
CA GLY A 51 10.23 10.34 3.25
C GLY A 51 9.41 9.08 3.58
N ILE A 52 8.34 8.79 2.84
CA ILE A 52 7.51 7.60 3.05
C ILE A 52 8.04 6.47 2.16
N PRO A 53 8.42 5.31 2.74
CA PRO A 53 8.95 4.20 1.97
C PRO A 53 7.87 3.56 1.12
N VAL A 54 8.15 3.46 -0.18
CA VAL A 54 7.34 2.74 -1.17
C VAL A 54 8.01 1.39 -1.45
N LYS A 55 7.30 0.30 -1.13
CA LYS A 55 7.77 -1.08 -1.30
C LYS A 55 6.90 -1.79 -2.32
N PRO A 56 7.40 -2.82 -3.03
CA PRO A 56 6.57 -3.63 -3.89
C PRO A 56 5.57 -4.47 -3.07
N ILE A 57 4.38 -4.79 -3.62
CA ILE A 57 3.43 -5.68 -2.93
C ILE A 57 4.02 -7.06 -2.65
N SER A 58 5.02 -7.52 -3.39
CA SER A 58 5.72 -8.78 -3.11
C SER A 58 6.42 -8.77 -1.74
N LYS A 59 6.68 -7.59 -1.18
CA LYS A 59 7.22 -7.38 0.17
C LYS A 59 6.14 -7.13 1.21
N LEU A 60 4.86 -7.15 0.82
CA LEU A 60 3.74 -7.03 1.74
C LEU A 60 3.81 -8.20 2.74
N PRO A 61 4.01 -7.93 4.04
CA PRO A 61 3.98 -9.01 5.01
C PRO A 61 2.58 -9.59 5.01
N LYS A 62 2.49 -10.93 4.97
CA LYS A 62 1.22 -11.66 5.11
C LYS A 62 0.42 -10.99 6.21
N ALA A 63 -0.82 -10.62 5.90
CA ALA A 63 -1.72 -10.05 6.90
C ALA A 63 -1.64 -10.98 8.11
N LYS A 64 -1.37 -10.43 9.30
CA LYS A 64 -1.47 -11.23 10.51
C LYS A 64 -2.92 -11.67 10.52
N THR A 65 -3.19 -12.93 10.16
CA THR A 65 -4.44 -13.56 10.49
C THR A 65 -4.49 -13.42 12.00
N SER A 66 -5.26 -12.45 12.49
CA SER A 66 -5.77 -12.48 13.84
C SER A 66 -6.50 -13.81 13.89
N LYS A 67 -5.79 -14.85 14.34
CA LYS A 67 -6.36 -16.12 14.68
C LYS A 67 -7.43 -15.74 15.69
N LYS A 68 -8.68 -15.70 15.22
CA LYS A 68 -9.86 -15.61 16.07
C LYS A 68 -9.85 -16.91 16.86
N GLY A 69 -9.07 -16.91 17.94
CA GLY A 69 -9.27 -17.82 19.04
C GLY A 69 -10.43 -17.25 19.82
N ASP A 70 -11.61 -17.81 19.58
CA ASP A 70 -12.52 -18.26 20.63
C ASP A 70 -13.50 -19.27 20.01
#